data_AF-A0A2E6QWJ0-F1
#
_entry.id   AF-A0A2E6QWJ0-F1
#
_cell.length_a   1.000
_cell.length_b   1.000
_cell.length_c   1.000
_cell.angle_alpha   90.00
_cell.angle_beta   90.00
_cell.angle_gamma   90.00
#
_symmetry.space_group_name_H-M   'P 1'
#
loop_
_entity.id
_entity.type
_entity.pdbx_description
1 polymer ?
#
loop_
_entity_poly.entity_id
_entity_poly.type
_entity_poly.pdbx_seq_one_letter_code
_entity_poly.pdbx_strand_id
1 'polypeptide(L)'
;MKKNIYLTLIISMGIMISSCNKDDDDYIPEPINEVILGCTNLEALNYNPNAEEDDGSCIILGCSDENAINYNPEATNDDGSCEYSNASILNGNWDIISLEYATEIDVEFFQQDLAGEAYNAGTWSFDAEASTYSMNLDFETEPFSISIPLVGDYDVPSFPIENNSEGEWLLVDNESTLLATDSTTGTEASYVIISLTNETAIISGVMPFTQDVAGMSIDLDIEIEMILEKK
;
A
#
# COMPACT_ATOMS: atom_id res chain seq x y z
N MET A 1 31.57 50.02 -33.46
CA MET A 1 32.73 50.08 -34.38
C MET A 1 34.01 49.97 -33.58
N LYS A 2 34.91 49.05 -33.95
CA LYS A 2 36.36 49.01 -33.67
C LYS A 2 36.75 48.70 -32.22
N LYS A 3 37.78 47.92 -31.89
CA LYS A 3 38.76 47.09 -32.62
C LYS A 3 39.51 46.30 -31.52
N ASN A 4 39.81 45.02 -31.74
CA ASN A 4 40.81 44.26 -30.97
C ASN A 4 42.17 44.97 -30.97
N ILE A 5 43.03 44.74 -29.96
CA ILE A 5 44.50 44.55 -30.12
C ILE A 5 45.13 44.03 -28.81
N TYR A 6 45.90 42.95 -28.95
CA TYR A 6 46.78 42.27 -28.00
C TYR A 6 48.00 43.14 -27.64
N LEU A 7 48.61 42.93 -26.46
CA LEU A 7 50.04 43.15 -26.31
C LEU A 7 50.67 42.20 -25.27
N THR A 8 51.38 41.20 -25.80
CA THR A 8 52.36 40.34 -25.13
C THR A 8 53.61 41.16 -24.78
N LEU A 9 54.16 40.99 -23.58
CA LEU A 9 55.51 41.45 -23.24
C LEU A 9 56.30 40.27 -22.67
N ILE A 10 57.25 39.76 -23.46
CA ILE A 10 58.30 38.85 -23.01
C ILE A 10 59.63 39.63 -23.07
N ILE A 11 60.54 39.25 -22.18
CA ILE A 11 62.02 39.27 -22.27
C ILE A 11 62.66 40.13 -21.17
N SER A 12 63.30 39.50 -20.21
CA SER A 12 64.77 39.44 -20.23
C SER A 12 65.33 38.44 -19.22
N MET A 13 66.06 37.48 -19.78
CA MET A 13 66.91 36.51 -19.10
C MET A 13 68.12 37.22 -18.53
N GLY A 14 68.42 37.00 -17.26
CA GLY A 14 69.69 37.34 -16.62
C GLY A 14 70.07 36.26 -15.62
N ILE A 15 70.86 35.27 -16.08
CA ILE A 15 71.49 34.27 -15.21
C ILE A 15 72.80 34.88 -14.70
N MET A 16 72.98 34.91 -13.38
CA MET A 16 74.29 34.83 -12.74
C MET A 16 74.19 33.98 -11.48
N ILE A 17 74.90 32.86 -11.53
CA ILE A 17 75.17 31.89 -10.46
C ILE A 17 76.13 32.50 -9.43
N SER A 18 75.81 32.43 -8.14
CA SER A 18 76.77 32.01 -7.11
C SER A 18 76.16 31.90 -5.71
N SER A 19 76.62 30.83 -5.05
CA SER A 19 76.64 30.57 -3.60
C SER A 19 75.42 29.83 -3.02
N CYS A 20 75.61 28.52 -2.87
CA CYS A 20 74.92 27.72 -1.86
C CYS A 20 75.29 28.27 -0.47
N ASN A 21 74.34 28.88 0.23
CA ASN A 21 74.31 28.85 1.68
C ASN A 21 73.31 27.77 2.09
N LYS A 22 73.86 26.66 2.56
CA LYS A 22 73.13 25.70 3.39
C LYS A 22 73.01 26.35 4.76
N ASP A 23 71.86 26.96 5.02
CA ASP A 23 71.38 27.24 6.37
C ASP A 23 69.94 26.71 6.39
N ASP A 24 69.84 25.42 6.68
CA ASP A 24 68.79 24.72 7.41
C ASP A 24 67.41 25.38 7.49
N ASP A 25 66.61 25.23 6.44
CA ASP A 25 65.19 24.90 6.62
C ASP A 25 65.04 23.45 6.18
N ASP A 26 65.31 22.56 7.13
CA ASP A 26 64.99 21.14 7.06
C ASP A 26 63.46 21.00 7.07
N TYR A 27 62.84 21.28 5.92
CA TYR A 27 61.48 20.83 5.64
C TYR A 27 61.54 19.32 5.50
N ILE A 28 61.58 18.64 6.64
CA ILE A 28 61.13 17.27 6.75
C ILE A 28 59.62 17.36 6.52
N PRO A 29 59.06 16.92 5.37
CA PRO A 29 57.62 16.74 5.32
C PRO A 29 57.29 15.79 6.46
N GLU A 30 56.48 16.25 7.42
CA GLU A 30 55.88 15.33 8.38
C GLU A 30 55.32 14.15 7.59
N PRO A 31 55.52 12.89 8.05
CA PRO A 31 54.93 11.77 7.35
C PRO A 31 53.44 12.02 7.28
N ILE A 32 52.94 12.28 6.08
CA ILE A 32 51.50 12.36 5.82
C ILE A 32 50.96 10.97 6.16
N ASN A 33 50.41 10.86 7.37
CA ASN A 33 49.62 9.70 7.74
C ASN A 33 48.33 9.84 6.93
N GLU A 34 48.34 9.29 5.72
CA GLU A 34 47.16 9.26 4.86
C GLU A 34 46.16 8.29 5.48
N VAL A 35 45.22 8.85 6.24
CA VAL A 35 44.09 8.10 6.77
C VAL A 35 43.32 7.54 5.59
N ILE A 36 43.20 6.21 5.54
CA ILE A 36 42.43 5.54 4.48
C ILE A 36 40.95 5.71 4.81
N LEU A 37 40.27 6.54 4.03
CA LEU A 37 38.82 6.72 4.11
C LEU A 37 38.08 5.61 3.38
N GLY A 38 36.96 5.16 3.95
CA GLY A 38 36.05 4.21 3.33
C GLY A 38 35.03 3.67 4.32
N CYS A 39 34.06 2.90 3.84
CA CYS A 39 33.07 2.30 4.74
C CYS A 39 33.72 1.33 5.74
N THR A 40 33.53 1.59 7.03
CA THR A 40 34.05 0.73 8.12
C THR A 40 33.02 -0.26 8.67
N ASN A 41 31.76 -0.15 8.23
CA ASN A 41 30.68 -1.05 8.65
C ASN A 41 30.80 -2.42 7.95
N LEU A 42 30.98 -3.49 8.74
CA LEU A 42 31.13 -4.88 8.27
C LEU A 42 29.89 -5.44 7.55
N GLU A 43 28.70 -4.91 7.85
CA GLU A 43 27.44 -5.34 7.25
C GLU A 43 27.11 -4.58 5.95
N ALA A 44 27.89 -3.55 5.60
CA ALA A 44 27.68 -2.78 4.38
C ALA A 44 28.23 -3.50 3.14
N LEU A 45 27.53 -3.37 2.02
CA LEU A 45 27.94 -3.97 0.73
C LEU A 45 29.30 -3.49 0.23
N ASN A 46 29.70 -2.27 0.60
CA ASN A 46 30.96 -1.64 0.23
C ASN A 46 31.93 -1.52 1.41
N TYR A 47 31.84 -2.41 2.40
CA TYR A 47 32.81 -2.51 3.48
C TYR A 47 34.25 -2.53 2.95
N ASN A 48 35.09 -1.62 3.45
CA ASN A 48 36.50 -1.55 3.14
C ASN A 48 37.33 -1.99 4.37
N PRO A 49 37.92 -3.21 4.37
CA PRO A 49 38.72 -3.69 5.50
C PRO A 49 40.01 -2.90 5.75
N ASN A 50 40.42 -2.05 4.80
CA ASN A 50 41.59 -1.18 4.94
C ASN A 50 41.22 0.25 5.35
N ALA A 51 39.92 0.58 5.48
CA ALA A 51 39.52 1.91 5.96
C ALA A 51 39.85 2.07 7.45
N GLU A 52 40.52 3.18 7.77
CA GLU A 52 40.88 3.56 9.14
C GLU A 52 39.83 4.51 9.75
N GLU A 53 39.15 5.29 8.91
CA GLU A 53 38.04 6.16 9.29
C GLU A 53 36.87 6.00 8.32
N ASP A 54 35.66 6.05 8.87
CA ASP A 54 34.41 5.98 8.11
C ASP A 54 34.21 7.26 7.29
N ASP A 55 33.92 7.11 6.01
CA ASP A 55 33.68 8.23 5.10
C ASP A 55 32.19 8.52 4.86
N GLY A 56 31.30 7.81 5.57
CA GLY A 56 29.86 7.91 5.40
C GLY A 56 29.34 7.35 4.07
N SER A 57 30.16 6.62 3.31
CA SER A 57 29.76 6.02 2.03
C SER A 57 29.12 4.63 2.16
N CYS A 58 28.98 4.09 3.37
CA CYS A 58 28.44 2.76 3.60
C CYS A 58 27.08 2.54 2.92
N ILE A 59 26.96 1.43 2.20
CA ILE A 59 25.74 0.96 1.53
C ILE A 59 25.15 -0.17 2.37
N ILE A 60 24.11 0.14 3.13
CA ILE A 60 23.39 -0.80 3.97
C ILE A 60 22.04 -1.07 3.28
N LEU A 61 21.80 -2.34 2.94
CA LEU A 61 20.53 -2.79 2.38
C LEU A 61 19.51 -3.06 3.48
N GLY A 62 18.26 -2.73 3.20
CA GLY A 62 17.11 -3.08 4.01
C GLY A 62 15.93 -2.17 3.71
N CYS A 63 14.77 -2.45 4.28
CA CYS A 63 13.60 -1.59 4.08
C CYS A 63 13.84 -0.18 4.64
N SER A 64 13.73 0.84 3.79
CA SER A 64 13.87 2.24 4.20
C SER A 64 12.56 2.95 4.52
N ASP A 65 11.41 2.27 4.38
CA ASP A 65 10.09 2.83 4.65
C ASP A 65 9.73 2.69 6.14
N GLU A 66 9.51 3.81 6.82
CA GLU A 66 9.14 3.86 8.24
C GLU A 66 7.77 3.23 8.55
N ASN A 67 6.92 3.03 7.53
CA ASN A 67 5.61 2.41 7.67
C ASN A 67 5.65 0.87 7.49
N ALA A 68 6.81 0.31 7.15
CA ALA A 68 6.98 -1.13 7.02
C ALA A 68 7.28 -1.80 8.37
N ILE A 69 6.80 -3.03 8.54
CA ILE A 69 7.00 -3.88 9.73
C ILE A 69 8.50 -4.17 9.96
N ASN A 70 9.26 -4.28 8.87
CA ASN A 70 10.69 -4.59 8.89
C ASN A 70 11.57 -3.38 8.54
N TYR A 71 11.10 -2.15 8.81
CA TYR A 71 11.88 -0.93 8.66
C TYR A 71 13.26 -1.05 9.33
N ASN A 72 14.31 -0.77 8.57
CA ASN A 72 15.68 -0.71 9.05
C ASN A 72 16.16 0.76 9.03
N PRO A 73 16.27 1.43 10.19
CA PRO A 73 16.71 2.82 10.25
C PRO A 73 18.17 3.02 9.81
N GLU A 74 18.97 1.96 9.77
CA GLU A 74 20.36 2.02 9.29
C GLU A 74 20.46 1.78 7.77
N ALA A 75 19.36 1.39 7.10
CA ALA A 75 19.39 1.18 5.65
C ALA A 75 19.63 2.50 4.92
N THR A 76 20.66 2.52 4.08
CA THR A 76 20.93 3.66 3.18
C THR A 76 20.30 3.45 1.81
N ASN A 77 19.90 2.21 1.50
CA ASN A 77 19.35 1.80 0.22
C ASN A 77 18.26 0.75 0.43
N ASP A 78 17.06 1.05 -0.09
CA ASP A 78 15.98 0.07 -0.15
C ASP A 78 16.37 -1.13 -1.01
N ASP A 79 16.18 -2.32 -0.46
CA ASP A 79 16.40 -3.59 -1.15
C ASP A 79 15.10 -4.25 -1.64
N GLY A 80 13.96 -3.58 -1.43
CA GLY A 80 12.64 -4.06 -1.79
C GLY A 80 12.11 -5.14 -0.84
N SER A 81 12.73 -5.30 0.34
CA SER A 81 12.28 -6.28 1.35
C SER A 81 11.11 -5.77 2.21
N CYS A 82 10.64 -4.53 2.05
CA CYS A 82 9.60 -3.95 2.90
C CYS A 82 8.34 -4.82 3.01
N GLU A 83 7.99 -5.17 4.25
CA GLU A 83 6.79 -5.92 4.62
C GLU A 83 5.78 -4.97 5.24
N TYR A 84 4.54 -4.99 4.76
CA TYR A 84 3.46 -4.12 5.25
C TYR A 84 2.34 -4.96 5.86
N SER A 85 1.68 -4.42 6.90
CA SER A 85 0.48 -5.04 7.47
C SER A 85 -0.68 -4.96 6.48
N ASN A 86 -1.66 -5.86 6.61
CA ASN A 86 -2.86 -5.80 5.78
C ASN A 86 -3.64 -4.51 6.04
N ALA A 87 -3.59 -3.97 7.26
CA ALA A 87 -4.14 -2.65 7.58
C ALA A 87 -3.54 -1.55 6.69
N SER A 88 -2.21 -1.51 6.57
CA SER A 88 -1.51 -0.54 5.73
C SER A 88 -1.80 -0.74 4.24
N ILE A 89 -1.90 -1.99 3.78
CA ILE A 89 -2.20 -2.29 2.37
C ILE A 89 -3.66 -1.93 2.03
N LEU A 90 -4.62 -2.23 2.91
CA LEU A 90 -6.04 -1.89 2.74
C LEU A 90 -6.30 -0.38 2.77
N ASN A 91 -5.48 0.39 3.48
CA ASN A 91 -5.65 1.83 3.61
C ASN A 91 -5.79 2.52 2.23
N GLY A 92 -6.83 3.34 2.06
CA GLY A 92 -7.13 4.04 0.81
C GLY A 92 -8.51 3.72 0.22
N ASN A 93 -8.71 4.11 -1.03
CA ASN A 93 -9.99 3.97 -1.73
C ASN A 93 -9.92 2.85 -2.76
N TRP A 94 -10.96 2.04 -2.81
CA TRP A 94 -11.08 0.90 -3.70
C TRP A 94 -12.37 0.97 -4.51
N ASP A 95 -12.29 0.60 -5.78
CA ASP A 95 -13.45 0.32 -6.62
C ASP A 95 -13.80 -1.16 -6.52
N ILE A 96 -15.08 -1.48 -6.31
CA ILE A 96 -15.58 -2.85 -6.31
C ILE A 96 -15.90 -3.20 -7.76
N ILE A 97 -14.92 -3.75 -8.47
CA ILE A 97 -15.02 -3.99 -9.92
C ILE A 97 -15.88 -5.21 -10.24
N SER A 98 -15.98 -6.17 -9.33
CA SER A 98 -16.83 -7.35 -9.44
C SER A 98 -17.33 -7.76 -8.05
N LEU A 99 -18.60 -8.16 -7.99
CA LEU A 99 -19.29 -8.64 -6.80
C LEU A 99 -20.13 -9.87 -7.18
N GLU A 100 -19.80 -11.02 -6.61
CA GLU A 100 -20.68 -12.18 -6.61
C GLU A 100 -21.50 -12.16 -5.31
N TYR A 101 -22.79 -12.48 -5.39
CA TYR A 101 -23.66 -12.55 -4.23
C TYR A 101 -24.53 -13.80 -4.29
N ALA A 102 -24.80 -14.38 -3.12
CA ALA A 102 -25.72 -15.48 -2.94
C ALA A 102 -26.48 -15.35 -1.62
N THR A 103 -27.73 -15.77 -1.59
CA THR A 103 -28.53 -15.83 -0.37
C THR A 103 -29.56 -16.95 -0.49
N GLU A 104 -29.90 -17.54 0.64
CA GLU A 104 -30.93 -18.56 0.75
C GLU A 104 -32.15 -17.95 1.42
N ILE A 105 -33.28 -17.97 0.71
CA ILE A 105 -34.56 -17.59 1.28
C ILE A 105 -35.25 -18.85 1.80
N ASP A 106 -35.33 -18.99 3.12
CA ASP A 106 -36.11 -20.04 3.79
C ASP A 106 -37.35 -19.43 4.47
N VAL A 107 -38.51 -19.63 3.85
CA VAL A 107 -39.81 -19.33 4.44
C VAL A 107 -40.51 -20.67 4.66
N GLU A 108 -41.33 -20.84 5.70
CA GLU A 108 -41.93 -22.12 6.19
C GLU A 108 -42.52 -23.08 5.12
N PHE A 109 -42.69 -22.65 3.86
CA PHE A 109 -43.20 -23.46 2.75
C PHE A 109 -42.41 -23.34 1.43
N PHE A 110 -41.28 -22.63 1.40
CA PHE A 110 -40.49 -22.38 0.20
C PHE A 110 -39.02 -22.07 0.54
N GLN A 111 -38.11 -22.82 -0.09
CA GLN A 111 -36.67 -22.62 -0.03
C GLN A 111 -36.19 -22.24 -1.44
N GLN A 112 -35.41 -21.17 -1.54
CA GLN A 112 -34.86 -20.72 -2.82
C GLN A 112 -33.49 -20.10 -2.65
N ASP A 113 -32.56 -20.63 -3.42
CA ASP A 113 -31.24 -20.03 -3.60
C ASP A 113 -31.36 -18.93 -4.64
N LEU A 114 -30.90 -17.74 -4.27
CA LEU A 114 -30.72 -16.61 -5.18
C LEU A 114 -29.22 -16.34 -5.26
N ALA A 115 -28.72 -16.21 -6.47
CA ALA A 115 -27.33 -15.82 -6.70
C ALA A 115 -27.21 -14.99 -7.97
N GLY A 116 -26.19 -14.17 -8.02
CA GLY A 116 -25.90 -13.34 -9.18
C GLY A 116 -24.53 -12.67 -9.10
N GLU A 117 -24.24 -11.90 -10.13
CA GLU A 117 -23.01 -11.13 -10.26
C GLU A 117 -23.35 -9.68 -10.55
N ALA A 118 -22.48 -8.77 -10.13
CA ALA A 118 -22.53 -7.35 -10.44
C ALA A 118 -21.11 -6.86 -10.79
N TYR A 119 -21.05 -5.85 -11.65
CA TYR A 119 -19.80 -5.24 -12.10
C TYR A 119 -19.82 -3.75 -11.82
N ASN A 120 -18.68 -3.19 -11.40
CA ASN A 120 -18.60 -1.81 -10.89
C ASN A 120 -19.62 -1.57 -9.77
N ALA A 121 -19.67 -2.48 -8.80
CA ALA A 121 -20.72 -2.57 -7.80
C ALA A 121 -20.61 -1.53 -6.67
N GLY A 122 -19.72 -0.54 -6.83
CA GLY A 122 -19.55 0.57 -5.92
C GLY A 122 -18.11 0.76 -5.45
N THR A 123 -17.93 1.23 -4.22
CA THR A 123 -16.63 1.61 -3.66
C THR A 123 -16.50 1.22 -2.19
N TRP A 124 -15.26 0.99 -1.76
CA TRP A 124 -14.93 0.78 -0.36
C TRP A 124 -13.67 1.57 0.01
N SER A 125 -13.76 2.40 1.02
CA SER A 125 -12.65 3.19 1.55
C SER A 125 -12.30 2.76 2.96
N PHE A 126 -11.01 2.67 3.25
CA PHE A 126 -10.45 2.37 4.56
C PHE A 126 -9.50 3.48 5.00
N ASP A 127 -9.64 3.91 6.24
CA ASP A 127 -8.67 4.74 6.95
C ASP A 127 -8.05 3.91 8.08
N ALA A 128 -6.78 3.53 7.92
CA ALA A 128 -6.06 2.72 8.89
C ALA A 128 -5.64 3.50 10.14
N GLU A 129 -5.44 4.82 10.05
CA GLU A 129 -5.09 5.64 11.21
C GLU A 129 -6.30 5.84 12.12
N ALA A 130 -7.47 6.09 11.51
CA ALA A 130 -8.73 6.25 12.23
C ALA A 130 -9.42 4.91 12.55
N SER A 131 -9.00 3.81 11.93
CA SER A 131 -9.70 2.50 11.97
C SER A 131 -11.17 2.61 11.54
N THR A 132 -11.43 3.44 10.52
CA THR A 132 -12.78 3.67 9.99
C THR A 132 -12.89 3.22 8.54
N TYR A 133 -14.11 2.90 8.12
CA TYR A 133 -14.43 2.54 6.74
C TYR A 133 -15.67 3.28 6.24
N SER A 134 -15.78 3.36 4.91
CA SER A 134 -16.99 3.78 4.20
C SER A 134 -17.18 2.87 2.99
N MET A 135 -18.29 2.14 2.96
CA MET A 135 -18.70 1.29 1.84
C MET A 135 -19.94 1.89 1.19
N ASN A 136 -19.92 1.95 -0.14
CA ASN A 136 -21.07 2.28 -0.98
C ASN A 136 -21.22 1.15 -1.98
N LEU A 137 -22.30 0.39 -1.88
CA LEU A 137 -22.75 -0.54 -2.90
C LEU A 137 -23.82 0.14 -3.74
N ASP A 138 -23.62 0.12 -5.06
CA ASP A 138 -24.52 0.71 -6.06
C ASP A 138 -24.45 -0.13 -7.33
N PHE A 139 -25.41 -1.05 -7.50
CA PHE A 139 -25.49 -1.92 -8.67
C PHE A 139 -26.92 -2.36 -8.99
N GLU A 140 -27.15 -2.85 -10.21
CA GLU A 140 -28.40 -3.51 -10.58
C GLU A 140 -28.23 -5.03 -10.56
N THR A 141 -29.19 -5.75 -9.96
CA THR A 141 -29.20 -7.22 -9.97
C THR A 141 -29.50 -7.75 -11.37
N GLU A 142 -29.07 -8.98 -11.67
CA GLU A 142 -29.60 -9.71 -12.82
C GLU A 142 -31.04 -10.16 -12.53
N PRO A 143 -31.91 -10.29 -13.55
CA PRO A 143 -33.26 -10.81 -13.37
C PRO A 143 -33.22 -12.29 -12.97
N PHE A 144 -34.15 -12.72 -12.11
CA PHE A 144 -34.26 -14.11 -11.66
C PHE A 144 -35.71 -14.59 -11.59
N SER A 145 -35.93 -15.90 -11.56
CA SER A 145 -37.26 -16.50 -11.45
C SER A 145 -37.42 -17.18 -10.10
N ILE A 146 -38.53 -16.91 -9.41
CA ILE A 146 -38.89 -17.54 -8.13
C ILE A 146 -39.98 -18.59 -8.41
N SER A 147 -39.80 -19.82 -7.93
CA SER A 147 -40.80 -20.90 -8.10
C SER A 147 -41.74 -21.02 -6.90
N ILE A 148 -42.88 -20.33 -6.92
CA ILE A 148 -43.80 -20.31 -5.77
C ILE A 148 -44.71 -21.56 -5.77
N PRO A 149 -44.75 -22.35 -4.68
CA PRO A 149 -45.65 -23.50 -4.57
C PRO A 149 -47.11 -23.10 -4.80
N LEU A 150 -47.82 -23.85 -5.65
CA LEU A 150 -49.24 -23.63 -6.00
C LEU A 150 -49.56 -22.35 -6.82
N VAL A 151 -48.59 -21.46 -7.04
CA VAL A 151 -48.75 -20.23 -7.85
C VAL A 151 -48.01 -20.31 -9.18
N GLY A 152 -46.87 -21.03 -9.23
CA GLY A 152 -46.03 -21.18 -10.42
C GLY A 152 -44.80 -20.27 -10.38
N ASP A 153 -44.08 -20.21 -11.50
CA ASP A 153 -42.87 -19.39 -11.62
C ASP A 153 -43.23 -17.92 -11.78
N TYR A 154 -42.49 -17.07 -11.07
CA TYR A 154 -42.61 -15.62 -11.11
C TYR A 154 -41.28 -14.99 -11.49
N ASP A 155 -41.24 -14.30 -12.62
CA ASP A 155 -40.05 -13.59 -13.08
C ASP A 155 -39.93 -12.25 -12.35
N VAL A 156 -38.83 -12.10 -11.63
CA VAL A 156 -38.43 -10.87 -10.96
C VAL A 156 -37.48 -10.11 -11.89
N PRO A 157 -37.83 -8.87 -12.30
CA PRO A 157 -36.93 -8.05 -13.10
C PRO A 157 -35.71 -7.63 -12.29
N SER A 158 -34.67 -7.14 -12.97
CA SER A 158 -33.56 -6.46 -12.31
C SER A 158 -34.06 -5.32 -11.43
N PHE A 159 -33.40 -5.11 -10.29
CA PHE A 159 -33.65 -3.97 -9.42
C PHE A 159 -32.34 -3.41 -8.87
N PRO A 160 -32.31 -2.09 -8.56
CA PRO A 160 -31.13 -1.47 -7.99
C PRO A 160 -30.95 -1.87 -6.52
N ILE A 161 -29.70 -2.10 -6.15
CA ILE A 161 -29.20 -2.23 -4.80
C ILE A 161 -28.40 -0.98 -4.48
N GLU A 162 -28.87 -0.21 -3.51
CA GLU A 162 -28.14 0.90 -2.91
C GLU A 162 -27.95 0.61 -1.43
N ASN A 163 -26.72 0.31 -1.01
CA ASN A 163 -26.39 0.08 0.39
C ASN A 163 -25.15 0.88 0.78
N ASN A 164 -25.33 1.80 1.72
CA ASN A 164 -24.25 2.62 2.25
C ASN A 164 -24.03 2.25 3.71
N SER A 165 -22.79 1.95 4.05
CA SER A 165 -22.39 1.63 5.42
C SER A 165 -21.11 2.37 5.76
N GLU A 166 -21.06 2.95 6.95
CA GLU A 166 -19.89 3.64 7.46
C GLU A 166 -19.70 3.31 8.93
N GLY A 167 -18.46 3.13 9.37
CA GLY A 167 -18.21 2.79 10.75
C GLY A 167 -16.76 2.44 11.05
N GLU A 168 -16.59 1.60 12.04
CA GLU A 168 -15.27 1.16 12.52
C GLU A 168 -14.95 -0.22 11.98
N TRP A 169 -13.67 -0.50 11.78
CA TRP A 169 -13.21 -1.83 11.41
C TRP A 169 -12.05 -2.31 12.27
N LEU A 170 -11.91 -3.63 12.35
CA LEU A 170 -10.83 -4.30 13.04
C LEU A 170 -10.37 -5.53 12.24
N LEU A 171 -9.06 -5.71 12.14
CA LEU A 171 -8.47 -6.93 11.60
C LEU A 171 -8.18 -7.93 12.72
N VAL A 172 -8.65 -9.17 12.54
CA VAL A 172 -8.45 -10.31 13.46
C VAL A 172 -7.82 -11.48 12.70
N ASP A 173 -7.55 -12.58 13.40
CA ASP A 173 -7.00 -13.82 12.83
C ASP A 173 -5.66 -13.63 12.08
N ASN A 174 -4.72 -12.92 12.70
CA ASN A 174 -3.45 -12.51 12.07
C ASN A 174 -3.68 -11.66 10.81
N GLU A 175 -4.65 -10.76 10.90
CA GLU A 175 -5.03 -9.82 9.86
C GLU A 175 -5.65 -10.42 8.60
N SER A 176 -6.17 -11.66 8.66
CA SER A 176 -6.87 -12.28 7.53
C SER A 176 -8.38 -12.01 7.51
N THR A 177 -8.94 -11.53 8.62
CA THR A 177 -10.39 -11.33 8.76
C THR A 177 -10.66 -9.88 9.16
N LEU A 178 -11.45 -9.19 8.36
CA LEU A 178 -11.96 -7.84 8.58
C LEU A 178 -13.34 -7.90 9.23
N LEU A 179 -13.45 -7.36 10.43
CA LEU A 179 -14.72 -7.12 11.12
C LEU A 179 -15.10 -5.67 10.90
N ALA A 180 -16.28 -5.42 10.35
CA ALA A 180 -16.81 -4.09 10.10
C ALA A 180 -18.06 -3.87 10.94
N THR A 181 -18.10 -2.80 11.71
CA THR A 181 -19.25 -2.43 12.54
C THR A 181 -19.81 -1.09 12.05
N ASP A 182 -21.03 -1.12 11.55
CA ASP A 182 -21.71 0.07 11.08
C ASP A 182 -22.06 1.01 12.25
N SER A 183 -21.65 2.26 12.15
CA SER A 183 -21.79 3.24 13.23
C SER A 183 -23.22 3.72 13.49
N THR A 184 -24.11 3.57 12.50
CA THR A 184 -25.49 4.03 12.59
C THR A 184 -26.41 2.93 13.12
N THR A 185 -26.24 1.72 12.59
CA THR A 185 -27.10 0.56 12.87
C THR A 185 -26.53 -0.34 13.96
N GLY A 186 -25.21 -0.28 14.20
CA GLY A 186 -24.50 -1.21 15.09
C GLY A 186 -24.35 -2.61 14.50
N THR A 187 -24.73 -2.80 13.23
CA THR A 187 -24.67 -4.08 12.53
C THR A 187 -23.22 -4.48 12.29
N GLU A 188 -22.90 -5.74 12.59
CA GLU A 188 -21.57 -6.30 12.39
C GLU A 188 -21.57 -7.16 11.13
N ALA A 189 -20.58 -6.95 10.27
CA ALA A 189 -20.29 -7.78 9.11
C ALA A 189 -18.87 -8.33 9.22
N SER A 190 -18.66 -9.55 8.72
CA SER A 190 -17.38 -10.24 8.78
C SER A 190 -16.94 -10.65 7.38
N TYR A 191 -15.70 -10.29 7.03
CA TYR A 191 -15.12 -10.55 5.74
C TYR A 191 -13.73 -11.17 5.86
N VAL A 192 -13.49 -12.26 5.15
CA VAL A 192 -12.18 -12.90 4.99
C VAL A 192 -11.47 -12.28 3.78
N ILE A 193 -10.23 -11.88 3.99
CA ILE A 193 -9.32 -11.42 2.95
C ILE A 193 -8.70 -12.66 2.29
N ILE A 194 -9.14 -12.99 1.09
CA ILE A 194 -8.66 -14.13 0.32
C ILE A 194 -7.30 -13.82 -0.33
N SER A 195 -7.17 -12.60 -0.86
CA SER A 195 -5.95 -12.10 -1.49
C SER A 195 -5.86 -10.60 -1.30
N LEU A 196 -4.65 -10.08 -1.05
CA LEU A 196 -4.42 -8.65 -0.88
C LEU A 196 -3.04 -8.27 -1.43
N THR A 197 -3.03 -7.24 -2.27
CA THR A 197 -1.84 -6.59 -2.83
C THR A 197 -2.01 -5.08 -2.78
N ASN A 198 -0.99 -4.32 -3.17
CA ASN A 198 -1.09 -2.85 -3.23
C ASN A 198 -2.06 -2.34 -4.30
N GLU A 199 -2.50 -3.18 -5.23
CA GLU A 199 -3.37 -2.77 -6.36
C GLU A 199 -4.72 -3.48 -6.36
N THR A 200 -4.80 -4.70 -5.81
CA THR A 200 -6.00 -5.54 -5.86
C THR A 200 -6.27 -6.24 -4.53
N ALA A 201 -7.55 -6.44 -4.21
CA ALA A 201 -8.00 -7.25 -3.09
C ALA A 201 -9.14 -8.19 -3.52
N ILE A 202 -9.18 -9.38 -2.94
CA ILE A 202 -10.31 -10.32 -3.03
C ILE A 202 -10.81 -10.56 -1.62
N ILE A 203 -12.06 -10.20 -1.36
CA ILE A 203 -12.66 -10.21 -0.03
C ILE A 203 -13.98 -10.97 -0.11
N SER A 204 -14.17 -11.97 0.74
CA SER A 204 -15.43 -12.73 0.82
C SER A 204 -16.01 -12.62 2.22
N GLY A 205 -17.33 -12.53 2.35
CA GLY A 205 -17.94 -12.45 3.68
C GLY A 205 -19.45 -12.56 3.65
N VAL A 206 -20.04 -12.32 4.81
CA VAL A 206 -21.49 -12.31 4.98
C VAL A 206 -21.91 -10.90 5.36
N MET A 207 -22.79 -10.32 4.54
CA MET A 207 -23.43 -9.04 4.80
C MET A 207 -24.86 -9.28 5.28
N PRO A 208 -25.20 -8.92 6.53
CA PRO A 208 -26.57 -8.90 6.97
C PRO A 208 -27.33 -7.79 6.24
N PHE A 209 -28.53 -8.11 5.76
CA PHE A 209 -29.39 -7.22 5.00
C PHE A 209 -30.83 -7.35 5.49
N THR A 210 -31.45 -6.21 5.83
CA THR A 210 -32.85 -6.18 6.26
C THR A 210 -33.69 -5.48 5.21
N GLN A 211 -34.72 -6.16 4.67
CA GLN A 211 -35.67 -5.60 3.71
C GLN A 211 -37.09 -5.54 4.27
N ASP A 212 -37.77 -4.41 4.08
CA ASP A 212 -39.21 -4.29 4.30
C ASP A 212 -39.98 -4.73 3.05
N VAL A 213 -40.70 -5.84 3.15
CA VAL A 213 -41.61 -6.34 2.12
C VAL A 213 -43.04 -6.29 2.65
N ALA A 214 -43.81 -5.30 2.19
CA ALA A 214 -45.21 -5.11 2.53
C ALA A 214 -45.50 -4.99 4.05
N GLY A 215 -44.59 -4.37 4.80
CA GLY A 215 -44.70 -4.17 6.25
C GLY A 215 -44.17 -5.34 7.08
N MET A 216 -43.51 -6.31 6.46
CA MET A 216 -42.76 -7.36 7.13
C MET A 216 -41.27 -7.12 6.92
N SER A 217 -40.51 -7.12 8.03
CA SER A 217 -39.05 -7.08 8.00
C SER A 217 -38.53 -8.48 7.73
N ILE A 218 -37.73 -8.64 6.69
CA ILE A 218 -37.03 -9.88 6.34
C ILE A 218 -35.55 -9.61 6.53
N ASP A 219 -34.93 -10.35 7.45
CA ASP A 219 -33.49 -10.36 7.64
C ASP A 219 -32.88 -11.48 6.80
N LEU A 220 -31.91 -11.12 5.97
CA LEU A 220 -31.22 -11.99 5.05
C LEU A 220 -29.73 -11.89 5.32
N ASP A 221 -29.06 -13.03 5.31
CA ASP A 221 -27.61 -13.09 5.23
C ASP A 221 -27.23 -13.28 3.76
N ILE A 222 -26.48 -12.32 3.22
CA ILE A 222 -26.01 -12.35 1.85
C ILE A 222 -24.53 -12.71 1.89
N GLU A 223 -24.21 -13.89 1.37
CA GLU A 223 -22.83 -14.27 1.08
C GLU A 223 -22.35 -13.45 -0.11
N ILE A 224 -21.21 -12.81 0.03
CA ILE A 224 -20.60 -12.01 -1.04
C ILE A 224 -19.14 -12.39 -1.25
N GLU A 225 -18.69 -12.27 -2.50
CA GLU A 225 -17.27 -12.22 -2.86
C GLU A 225 -17.04 -11.00 -3.75
N MET A 226 -16.09 -10.15 -3.35
CA MET A 226 -15.76 -8.91 -4.02
C MET A 226 -14.33 -8.95 -4.54
N ILE A 227 -14.16 -8.48 -5.77
CA ILE A 227 -12.86 -8.12 -6.33
C ILE A 227 -12.78 -6.60 -6.33
N LEU A 228 -11.73 -6.09 -5.70
CA LEU A 228 -11.47 -4.67 -5.54
C LEU A 228 -10.20 -4.26 -6.27
N GLU A 229 -10.23 -3.06 -6.86
CA GLU A 229 -9.07 -2.40 -7.49
C GLU A 229 -8.80 -1.06 -6.78
N LYS A 230 -7.54 -0.79 -6.46
CA LYS A 230 -7.15 0.42 -5.73
C LYS A 230 -7.11 1.65 -6.65
N LYS A 231 -7.58 2.80 -6.15
CA LYS A 231 -7.57 4.09 -6.86
C LYS A 231 -6.23 4.81 -6.85
#